data_AF-A0A1H7XS72-F1
#
_entry.id   AF-A0A1H7XS72-F1
#
_cell.length_a   1.000
_cell.length_b   1.000
_cell.length_c   1.000
_cell.angle_alpha   90.00
_cell.angle_beta   90.00
_cell.angle_gamma   90.00
#
_symmetry.space_group_name_H-M   'P 1'
#
loop_
_entity.id
_entity.type
_entity.pdbx_description
1 polymer ?
#
loop_
_entity_poly.entity_id
_entity_poly.type
_entity_poly.pdbx_seq_one_letter_code
_entity_poly.pdbx_strand_id
1 'polypeptide(L)'
;MSKKELFEIFQQCFGRLLTPFEIEDINKWIDEDDMPVEVVKAALKEAVANNKISWNYVNKILIDWHKAGDNTLEKVEKRLSDFEARKKKQQQYFGNYRKPKERFSEAEKMALKEPDPDFGF
;
A
#
# COMPACT_ATOMS: atom_id res chain seq x y z
N MET A 1 3.67 24.67 6.87
CA MET A 1 2.44 24.04 7.39
C MET A 1 2.60 23.77 8.89
N SER A 2 1.58 23.97 9.71
CA SER A 2 1.63 23.80 11.17
C SER A 2 1.11 22.44 11.64
N LYS A 3 1.49 22.01 12.86
CA LYS A 3 0.99 20.77 13.49
C LYS A 3 -0.54 20.75 13.62
N LYS A 4 -1.15 21.91 13.91
CA LYS A 4 -2.62 22.05 14.02
C LYS A 4 -3.32 21.71 12.71
N GLU A 5 -2.86 22.28 11.60
CA GLU A 5 -3.41 21.99 10.28
C GLU A 5 -3.26 20.51 9.91
N LEU A 6 -2.16 19.87 10.33
CA LEU A 6 -1.98 18.43 10.12
C LEU A 6 -3.04 17.62 10.87
N PHE A 7 -3.29 17.93 12.15
CA PHE A 7 -4.33 17.24 12.92
C PHE A 7 -5.72 17.40 12.29
N GLU A 8 -6.06 18.60 11.83
CA GLU A 8 -7.33 18.86 11.15
C GLU A 8 -7.51 18.00 9.89
N ILE A 9 -6.46 17.90 9.08
CA ILE A 9 -6.47 17.06 7.87
C ILE A 9 -6.63 15.58 8.22
N PHE A 10 -5.92 15.11 9.24
CA PHE A 10 -6.11 13.73 9.72
C PHE A 10 -7.57 13.51 10.14
N GLN A 11 -8.14 14.37 10.98
CA GLN A 11 -9.53 14.22 11.40
C GLN A 11 -10.52 14.23 10.22
N GLN A 12 -10.28 15.09 9.23
CA GLN A 12 -11.10 15.15 8.02
C GLN A 12 -10.99 13.87 7.18
N CYS A 13 -9.78 13.33 6.98
CA CYS A 13 -9.57 12.10 6.22
C CYS A 13 -10.13 10.86 6.93
N PHE A 14 -10.01 10.80 8.25
CA PHE A 14 -10.50 9.68 9.06
C PHE A 14 -12.01 9.79 9.38
N GLY A 15 -12.61 10.96 9.20
CA GLY A 15 -14.02 11.21 9.51
C GLY A 15 -14.34 11.14 11.01
N ARG A 16 -13.33 11.27 11.87
CA ARG A 16 -13.45 11.22 13.33
C ARG A 16 -12.38 12.08 13.98
N LEU A 17 -12.56 12.36 15.26
CA LEU A 17 -11.52 12.99 16.07
C LEU A 17 -10.35 12.03 16.28
N LEU A 18 -9.16 12.60 16.37
CA LEU A 18 -7.96 11.87 16.78
C LEU A 18 -8.03 11.58 18.28
N THR A 19 -7.60 10.39 18.65
CA THR A 19 -7.44 10.02 20.05
C THR A 19 -6.18 10.66 20.63
N PRO A 20 -6.07 10.82 21.97
CA PRO A 20 -4.88 11.36 22.60
C PRO A 20 -3.59 10.61 22.21
N PHE A 21 -3.65 9.28 22.15
CA PHE A 21 -2.52 8.44 21.73
C PHE A 21 -2.08 8.71 20.28
N GLU A 22 -3.03 8.92 19.38
CA GLU A 22 -2.74 9.26 17.98
C GLU A 22 -2.08 10.65 17.85
N ILE A 23 -2.51 11.60 18.67
CA ILE A 23 -1.88 12.94 18.75
C ILE A 23 -0.45 12.82 19.29
N GLU A 24 -0.24 12.02 20.32
CA GLU A 24 1.09 11.72 20.84
C GLU A 24 1.98 11.15 19.75
N ASP A 25 1.56 10.09 19.06
CA ASP A 25 2.29 9.46 17.96
C ASP A 25 2.69 10.45 16.85
N ILE A 26 1.77 11.34 16.43
CA ILE A 26 2.11 12.39 15.44
C ILE A 26 3.18 13.33 15.97
N ASN A 27 3.11 13.72 17.25
CA ASN A 27 4.15 14.53 17.85
C ASN A 27 5.49 13.77 17.89
N LYS A 28 5.49 12.48 18.21
CA LYS A 28 6.72 11.66 18.18
C LYS A 28 7.36 11.65 16.80
N TRP A 29 6.57 11.46 15.74
CA TRP A 29 7.11 11.50 14.38
C TRP A 29 7.78 12.83 14.05
N ILE A 30 7.21 13.94 14.52
CA ILE A 30 7.71 15.28 14.20
C ILE A 30 8.88 15.69 15.09
N ASP A 31 8.82 15.37 16.38
CA ASP A 31 9.76 15.84 17.40
C ASP A 31 10.88 14.83 17.70
N GLU A 32 10.61 13.51 17.63
CA GLU A 32 11.59 12.45 17.93
C GLU A 32 12.23 11.85 16.66
N ASP A 33 11.44 11.59 15.62
CA ASP A 33 11.93 10.98 14.37
C ASP A 33 12.43 12.02 13.33
N ASP A 34 12.46 13.31 13.70
CA ASP A 34 12.86 14.43 12.83
C ASP A 34 12.11 14.45 11.48
N MET A 35 10.86 13.96 11.44
CA MET A 35 10.05 13.97 10.23
C MET A 35 9.25 15.27 10.12
N PRO A 36 9.51 16.11 9.12
CA PRO A 36 8.77 17.35 8.98
C PRO A 36 7.29 17.08 8.72
N VAL A 37 6.44 18.02 9.15
CA VAL A 37 4.96 17.96 9.04
C VAL A 37 4.49 17.60 7.62
N GLU A 38 5.24 18.05 6.62
CA GLU A 38 4.96 17.82 5.21
C GLU A 38 5.18 16.36 4.79
N VAL A 39 6.15 15.67 5.39
CA VAL A 39 6.38 14.24 5.19
C VAL A 39 5.22 13.43 5.76
N VAL A 40 4.77 13.75 6.98
CA VAL A 40 3.61 13.08 7.58
C VAL A 40 2.34 13.26 6.75
N LYS A 41 2.13 14.46 6.21
CA LYS A 41 1.03 14.73 5.26
C LYS A 41 1.18 13.90 3.98
N ALA A 42 2.39 13.76 3.44
CA ALA A 42 2.63 13.00 2.24
C ALA A 42 2.29 11.50 2.44
N ALA A 43 2.63 10.93 3.60
CA ALA A 43 2.24 9.56 3.95
C ALA A 43 0.71 9.38 4.02
N LEU A 44 0.00 10.37 4.60
CA LEU A 44 -1.46 10.36 4.61
C LEU A 44 -2.04 10.43 3.19
N LYS A 45 -1.48 11.28 2.33
CA LYS A 45 -1.90 11.39 0.92
C LYS A 45 -1.73 10.05 0.19
N GLU A 46 -0.65 9.33 0.45
CA GLU A 46 -0.44 7.99 -0.12
C GLU A 46 -1.45 6.96 0.42
N ALA A 47 -1.82 7.02 1.70
CA ALA A 47 -2.87 6.18 2.27
C ALA A 47 -4.23 6.43 1.59
N VAL A 48 -4.58 7.70 1.35
CA VAL A 48 -5.78 8.12 0.62
C VAL A 48 -5.73 7.63 -0.84
N ALA A 49 -4.60 7.81 -1.53
CA ALA A 49 -4.42 7.38 -2.92
C ALA A 49 -4.51 5.85 -3.11
N ASN A 50 -4.16 5.08 -2.08
CA ASN A 50 -4.31 3.63 -2.06
C ASN A 50 -5.67 3.16 -1.51
N ASN A 51 -6.58 4.09 -1.21
CA ASN A 51 -7.90 3.84 -0.62
C ASN A 51 -7.82 3.00 0.68
N LYS A 52 -6.75 3.19 1.46
CA LYS A 52 -6.45 2.46 2.70
C LYS A 52 -6.13 3.46 3.81
N ILE A 53 -7.11 4.28 4.17
CA ILE A 53 -6.97 5.28 5.23
C ILE A 53 -7.14 4.57 6.58
N SER A 54 -6.02 4.13 7.16
CA SER A 54 -5.99 3.57 8.51
C SER A 54 -4.73 4.00 9.24
N TRP A 55 -4.84 4.14 10.58
CA TRP A 55 -3.74 4.60 11.42
C TRP A 55 -2.50 3.72 11.24
N ASN A 56 -2.70 2.40 11.34
CA ASN A 56 -1.65 1.40 11.16
C ASN A 56 -0.99 1.47 9.79
N TYR A 57 -1.74 1.84 8.74
CA TYR A 57 -1.17 1.94 7.41
C TYR A 57 -0.29 3.18 7.27
N VAL A 58 -0.74 4.34 7.76
CA VAL A 58 0.06 5.57 7.79
C VAL A 58 1.32 5.37 8.62
N ASN A 59 1.20 4.80 9.82
CA ASN A 59 2.34 4.49 10.68
C ASN A 59 3.36 3.57 9.97
N LYS A 60 2.88 2.53 9.29
CA LYS A 60 3.75 1.63 8.52
C LYS A 60 4.50 2.35 7.39
N ILE A 61 3.86 3.28 6.68
CA ILE A 61 4.51 4.09 5.64
C ILE A 61 5.62 4.93 6.27
N LEU A 62 5.34 5.61 7.39
CA LEU A 62 6.30 6.46 8.07
C LEU A 62 7.50 5.67 8.62
N ILE A 63 7.27 4.50 9.20
CA ILE A 63 8.35 3.61 9.65
C ILE A 63 9.23 3.17 8.46
N ASP A 64 8.64 2.87 7.31
CA ASP A 64 9.39 2.48 6.11
C ASP A 64 10.27 3.63 5.59
N TRP A 65 9.74 4.86 5.60
CA TRP A 65 10.47 6.05 5.17
C TRP A 65 11.59 6.43 6.13
N HIS A 66 11.31 6.38 7.44
CA HIS A 66 12.33 6.60 8.47
C HIS A 66 13.46 5.58 8.37
N LYS A 67 13.14 4.29 8.16
CA LYS A 67 14.15 3.24 7.94
C LYS A 67 14.97 3.44 6.67
N ALA A 68 14.39 4.04 5.64
CA ALA A 68 15.11 4.35 4.40
C ALA A 68 16.02 5.59 4.52
N GLY A 69 15.93 6.36 5.62
CA GLY A 69 16.64 7.62 5.77
C GLY A 69 16.07 8.75 4.91
N ASP A 70 14.79 8.63 4.53
CA ASP A 70 14.04 9.60 3.73
C ASP A 70 13.40 10.67 4.63
N ASN A 71 14.23 11.35 5.42
CA ASN A 71 13.78 12.33 6.44
C ASN A 71 13.57 13.74 5.85
N THR A 72 13.74 13.90 4.53
CA THR A 72 13.63 15.18 3.85
C THR A 72 12.52 15.12 2.82
N LEU A 73 11.75 16.21 2.71
CA LEU A 73 10.65 16.35 1.74
C LEU A 73 11.08 15.92 0.33
N GLU A 74 12.24 16.40 -0.12
CA GLU A 74 12.74 16.14 -1.48
C GLU A 74 12.97 14.64 -1.75
N LYS A 75 13.45 13.89 -0.74
CA LYS A 75 13.64 12.44 -0.84
C LYS A 75 12.30 11.70 -0.87
N VAL A 76 11.36 12.14 -0.04
CA VAL A 76 10.01 11.58 0.02
C VAL A 76 9.26 11.81 -1.29
N GLU A 77 9.33 13.02 -1.86
CA GLU A 77 8.73 13.33 -3.16
C GLU A 77 9.33 12.47 -4.27
N LYS A 78 10.65 12.28 -4.28
CA LYS A 78 11.32 11.40 -5.22
C LYS A 78 10.82 9.95 -5.08
N ARG A 79 10.73 9.44 -3.85
CA ARG A 79 10.23 8.10 -3.55
C ARG A 79 8.79 7.94 -4.02
N LEU A 80 7.91 8.91 -3.76
CA LEU A 80 6.52 8.90 -4.20
C LEU A 80 6.41 8.86 -5.72
N SER A 81 7.18 9.68 -6.42
CA SER A 81 7.25 9.68 -7.89
C SER A 81 7.72 8.33 -8.46
N ASP A 82 8.77 7.75 -7.87
CA ASP A 82 9.25 6.42 -8.23
C ASP A 82 8.20 5.33 -7.95
N PHE A 83 7.44 5.47 -6.86
CA PHE A 83 6.39 4.52 -6.49
C PHE A 83 5.21 4.57 -7.46
N GLU A 84 4.76 5.77 -7.86
CA GLU A 84 3.74 5.98 -8.89
C GLU A 84 4.18 5.40 -10.23
N ALA A 85 5.42 5.64 -10.64
CA ALA A 85 5.99 5.11 -11.88
C ALA A 85 6.03 3.56 -11.87
N ARG A 86 6.41 2.96 -10.73
CA ARG A 86 6.40 1.50 -10.54
C ARG A 86 4.98 0.93 -10.56
N LYS A 87 4.02 1.58 -9.90
CA LYS A 87 2.61 1.17 -9.86
C LYS A 87 2.00 1.15 -11.27
N LYS A 88 2.29 2.18 -12.09
CA LYS A 88 1.83 2.26 -13.49
C LYS A 88 2.40 1.12 -14.35
N LYS A 89 3.69 0.78 -14.17
CA LYS A 89 4.31 -0.38 -14.85
C LYS A 89 3.68 -1.70 -14.41
N GLN A 90 3.44 -1.88 -13.10
CA GLN A 90 2.88 -3.13 -12.59
C GLN A 90 1.43 -3.35 -13.04
N GLN A 91 0.63 -2.28 -13.08
CA GLN A 91 -0.75 -2.31 -13.59
C GLN A 91 -0.80 -2.63 -15.09
N GLN A 92 0.20 -2.19 -15.87
CA GLN A 92 0.38 -2.59 -17.27
C GLN A 92 0.71 -4.08 -17.42
N TYR A 93 1.50 -4.66 -16.51
CA TYR A 93 1.79 -6.11 -16.50
C TYR A 93 0.56 -6.96 -16.15
N PHE A 94 -0.24 -6.56 -15.16
CA PHE A 94 -1.49 -7.26 -14.82
C PHE A 94 -2.61 -7.04 -15.86
N GLY A 95 -2.65 -5.88 -16.53
CA GLY A 95 -3.55 -5.64 -17.67
C GLY A 95 -3.22 -6.51 -18.90
N ASN A 96 -1.96 -6.94 -19.01
CA ASN A 96 -1.50 -7.86 -20.05
C ASN A 96 -1.57 -9.34 -19.65
N TYR A 97 -2.13 -9.70 -18.48
CA TYR A 97 -2.47 -11.09 -18.17
C TYR A 97 -3.63 -11.55 -19.07
N ARG A 98 -3.28 -11.97 -20.28
CA ARG A 98 -4.11 -12.87 -21.07
C ARG A 98 -4.13 -14.19 -20.32
N LYS A 99 -5.30 -14.60 -19.82
CA LYS A 99 -5.49 -15.96 -19.29
C LYS A 99 -4.80 -16.93 -20.26
N PRO A 100 -3.91 -17.83 -19.79
CA PRO A 100 -3.31 -18.83 -20.65
C PRO A 100 -4.43 -19.57 -21.38
N LYS A 101 -4.35 -19.70 -22.71
CA LYS A 101 -5.28 -20.56 -23.45
C LYS A 101 -5.17 -21.95 -22.85
N GLU A 102 -6.30 -22.49 -22.37
CA GLU A 102 -6.36 -23.83 -21.83
C GLU A 102 -5.69 -24.79 -22.82
N ARG A 103 -4.60 -25.41 -22.37
CA ARG A 103 -3.69 -26.13 -23.26
C ARG A 103 -4.18 -27.54 -23.62
N PHE A 104 -5.26 -27.98 -22.99
CA PHE A 104 -5.85 -29.29 -23.23
C PHE A 104 -7.33 -29.12 -23.54
N SER A 105 -7.73 -29.67 -24.67
CA SER A 105 -9.13 -29.83 -25.04
C SER A 105 -9.88 -30.68 -24.02
N GLU A 106 -11.19 -30.52 -23.94
CA GLU A 106 -12.04 -31.33 -23.05
C GLU A 106 -11.89 -32.84 -23.34
N ALA A 107 -11.62 -33.20 -24.60
CA ALA A 107 -11.33 -34.56 -25.04
C ALA A 107 -10.00 -35.10 -24.45
N GLU A 108 -8.95 -34.29 -24.38
CA GLU A 108 -7.66 -34.69 -23.78
C GLU A 108 -7.75 -34.83 -22.26
N LYS A 109 -8.51 -33.96 -21.59
CA LYS A 109 -8.79 -34.08 -20.15
C LYS A 109 -9.59 -35.34 -19.82
N MET A 110 -10.48 -35.76 -20.74
CA MET A 110 -11.29 -36.96 -20.59
C MET A 110 -10.50 -38.24 -20.89
N ALA A 111 -9.55 -38.19 -21.84
CA ALA A 111 -8.67 -39.32 -22.15
C ALA A 111 -7.67 -39.66 -21.02
N LEU A 112 -7.29 -38.68 -20.19
CA LEU A 112 -6.48 -38.95 -18.99
C LEU A 112 -7.28 -39.55 -17.82
N LYS A 113 -8.61 -39.65 -17.96
CA LYS A 113 -9.48 -40.32 -17.00
C LYS A 113 -9.87 -41.68 -17.56
N GLU A 114 -8.89 -42.50 -17.90
CA GLU A 114 -9.15 -43.93 -18.06
C GLU A 114 -9.56 -44.47 -16.68
N PRO A 115 -10.73 -45.09 -16.52
CA PRO A 115 -10.99 -45.89 -15.34
C PRO A 115 -10.08 -47.11 -15.43
N ASP A 116 -9.15 -47.28 -14.48
CA ASP A 116 -8.43 -48.54 -14.29
C ASP A 116 -9.46 -49.68 -14.30
N PRO A 117 -9.46 -50.58 -15.30
CA PRO A 117 -10.49 -51.62 -15.41
C PRO A 117 -10.18 -52.84 -14.55
N ASP A 118 -9.50 -52.70 -13.41
CA ASP A 118 -9.17 -53.84 -12.54
C ASP A 118 -9.43 -53.58 -11.05
N PHE A 119 -10.62 -53.06 -10.75
CA PHE A 119 -11.27 -53.30 -9.46
C PHE A 119 -12.50 -54.21 -9.65
N GLY A 120 -12.22 -55.51 -9.66
CA GLY A 120 -13.18 -56.61 -9.49
C GLY A 120 -12.44 -57.93 -9.72
N PHE A 121 -12.06 -58.73 -8.73
CA PHE A 121 -12.68 -59.05 -7.43
C PHE A 121 -11.65 -59.14 -6.30
#